data_AF-A0A286QXR2-F1
#
_entry.id   AF-A0A286QXR2-F1
#
_cell.length_a   1.000
_cell.length_b   1.000
_cell.length_c   1.000
_cell.angle_alpha   90.00
_cell.angle_beta   90.00
_cell.angle_gamma   90.00
#
_symmetry.space_group_name_H-M   'P 1'
#
loop_
_entity.id
_entity.type
_entity.pdbx_description
1 polymer ?
#
loop_
_entity_poly.entity_id
_entity_poly.type
_entity_poly.pdbx_seq_one_letter_code
_entity_poly.pdbx_strand_id
1 'polypeptide(L)'
;RKLGLTADFNDRSLHREDIIATIKYLVALHDGAATFPGKRNGEDVDLRVDVDDIDHFGNRRIRQVGELIQNQLRTGLSRMERVVRERMTTQDAEAITPQSLINIRPVNATIKEFFGTSQLSQFMDQNNPLSGVTNKRRLSALGPGGLSRDRASMEVRDVHPSHFGR
;
A
#
# COMPACT_ATOMS: atom_id res chain seq x y z
N ARG A 1 -3.05 0.10 16.62
CA ARG A 1 -4.37 -0.48 16.99
C ARG A 1 -4.26 -1.92 17.51
N LYS A 2 -3.69 -2.86 16.75
CA LYS A 2 -3.53 -4.26 17.19
C LYS A 2 -2.71 -4.41 18.48
N LEU A 3 -1.57 -3.73 18.54
CA LEU A 3 -0.67 -3.78 19.70
C LEU A 3 -1.00 -2.79 20.84
N GLY A 4 -2.11 -2.02 20.72
CA GLY A 4 -2.45 -0.99 21.73
C GLY A 4 -1.34 0.04 21.97
N LEU A 5 -0.68 0.50 20.91
CA LEU A 5 0.29 1.59 21.00
C LEU A 5 -0.39 2.92 20.67
N THR A 6 0.02 3.98 21.38
CA THR A 6 -0.48 5.36 21.25
C THR A 6 0.47 6.23 20.43
N ALA A 7 1.12 5.67 19.41
CA ALA A 7 1.98 6.41 18.50
C ALA A 7 1.18 7.37 17.61
N ASP A 8 1.82 8.42 17.12
CA ASP A 8 1.22 9.35 16.15
C ASP A 8 0.89 8.59 14.85
N PHE A 9 -0.30 8.86 14.30
CA PHE A 9 -0.75 8.29 13.02
C PHE A 9 0.08 8.76 11.83
N ASN A 10 0.76 9.90 11.93
CA ASN A 10 1.62 10.42 10.87
C ASN A 10 3.03 9.82 10.90
N ASP A 11 3.43 9.18 11.99
CA ASP A 11 4.71 8.50 12.07
C ASP A 11 4.67 7.21 11.25
N ARG A 12 5.56 7.12 10.27
CA ARG A 12 5.67 5.99 9.34
C ARG A 12 6.94 5.18 9.55
N SER A 13 7.72 5.52 10.56
CA SER A 13 8.95 4.82 10.93
C SER A 13 8.67 3.79 12.01
N LEU A 14 9.37 2.65 11.93
CA LEU A 14 9.27 1.61 12.94
C LEU A 14 10.19 1.93 14.12
N HIS A 15 9.63 1.99 15.33
CA HIS A 15 10.37 2.26 16.55
C HIS A 15 10.70 0.97 17.31
N ARG A 16 11.69 1.06 18.20
CA ARG A 16 12.10 -0.07 19.05
C ARG A 16 10.93 -0.63 19.88
N GLU A 17 10.05 0.26 20.34
CA GLU A 17 8.88 -0.10 21.13
C GLU A 17 7.88 -0.95 20.34
N ASP A 18 7.67 -0.63 19.06
CA ASP A 18 6.80 -1.41 18.16
C ASP A 18 7.29 -2.85 18.03
N ILE A 19 8.60 -3.04 17.88
CA ILE A 19 9.24 -4.35 17.73
C ILE A 19 9.08 -5.15 19.03
N ILE A 20 9.38 -4.53 20.18
CA ILE A 20 9.23 -5.19 21.49
C ILE A 20 7.77 -5.60 21.73
N ALA A 21 6.82 -4.72 21.44
CA ALA A 21 5.39 -5.03 21.59
C ALA A 21 4.96 -6.16 20.65
N THR A 22 5.46 -6.18 19.42
CA THR A 22 5.18 -7.26 18.44
C THR A 22 5.68 -8.61 18.94
N ILE A 23 6.93 -8.68 19.44
CA ILE A 23 7.50 -9.92 19.96
C ILE A 23 6.72 -10.39 21.19
N LYS A 24 6.39 -9.49 22.12
CA LYS A 24 5.58 -9.85 23.30
C LYS A 24 4.20 -10.36 22.91
N TYR A 25 3.54 -9.76 21.93
CA TYR A 25 2.25 -10.23 21.42
C TYR A 25 2.38 -11.64 20.82
N LEU A 26 3.46 -11.91 20.07
CA LEU A 26 3.72 -13.23 19.48
C LEU A 26 3.97 -14.30 20.54
N VAL A 27 4.73 -13.98 21.60
CA VAL A 27 4.93 -14.89 22.74
C VAL A 27 3.61 -15.15 23.46
N ALA A 28 2.81 -14.11 23.74
CA ALA A 28 1.50 -14.27 24.37
C ALA A 28 0.55 -15.15 23.53
N LEU A 29 0.60 -15.01 22.20
CA LEU A 29 -0.15 -15.88 21.27
C LEU A 29 0.33 -17.33 21.34
N HIS A 30 1.64 -17.56 21.41
CA HIS A 30 2.21 -18.90 21.54
C HIS A 30 1.85 -19.56 22.88
N ASP A 31 1.84 -18.79 23.97
CA ASP A 31 1.48 -19.24 25.32
C ASP A 31 -0.04 -19.46 25.48
N GLY A 32 -0.85 -19.12 24.46
CA GLY A 32 -2.31 -19.27 24.49
C GLY A 32 -3.02 -18.26 25.39
N ALA A 33 -2.38 -17.13 25.70
CA ALA A 33 -3.00 -16.07 26.48
C ALA A 33 -4.23 -15.50 25.75
N ALA A 34 -5.33 -15.27 26.47
CA ALA A 34 -6.53 -14.69 25.88
C ALA A 34 -6.45 -13.16 25.72
N THR A 35 -5.64 -12.51 26.56
CA THR A 35 -5.49 -11.05 26.62
C THR A 35 -4.03 -10.61 26.59
N PHE A 36 -3.81 -9.40 26.07
CA PHE A 36 -2.51 -8.74 26.00
C PHE A 36 -2.66 -7.30 26.49
N PRO A 37 -1.85 -6.86 27.48
CA PRO A 37 -1.96 -5.50 28.00
C PRO A 37 -1.51 -4.50 26.94
N GLY A 38 -2.33 -3.49 26.69
CA GLY A 38 -2.00 -2.37 25.80
C GLY A 38 -2.66 -1.08 26.26
N LYS A 39 -2.37 0.02 25.57
CA LYS A 39 -2.98 1.32 25.84
C LYS A 39 -3.84 1.78 24.67
N ARG A 40 -5.02 2.31 24.97
CA ARG A 40 -5.87 3.00 23.98
C ARG A 40 -6.31 4.33 24.55
N ASN A 41 -6.05 5.40 23.80
CA ASN A 41 -6.39 6.78 24.23
C ASN A 41 -5.87 7.15 25.63
N GLY A 42 -4.75 6.57 26.05
CA GLY A 42 -4.15 6.81 27.37
C GLY A 42 -4.62 5.88 28.49
N GLU A 43 -5.64 5.05 28.25
CA GLU A 43 -6.15 4.08 29.23
C GLU A 43 -5.57 2.68 29.00
N ASP A 44 -5.33 1.96 30.09
CA ASP A 44 -4.92 0.55 30.04
C ASP A 44 -6.11 -0.32 29.64
N VAL A 45 -5.94 -1.11 28.58
CA VAL A 45 -6.97 -1.96 27.99
C VAL A 45 -6.40 -3.34 27.69
N ASP A 46 -7.14 -4.37 28.08
CA ASP A 46 -6.85 -5.74 27.69
C ASP A 46 -7.27 -6.00 26.24
N LEU A 47 -6.28 -6.26 25.39
CA LEU A 47 -6.48 -6.57 23.98
C LEU A 47 -6.69 -8.06 23.82
N ARG A 48 -7.73 -8.45 23.09
CA ARG A 48 -7.90 -9.86 22.70
C ARG A 48 -6.72 -10.32 21.85
N VAL A 49 -6.14 -11.44 22.24
CA VAL A 49 -5.10 -12.15 21.49
C VAL A 49 -5.78 -13.26 20.70
N ASP A 50 -5.62 -13.20 19.38
CA ASP A 50 -6.11 -14.23 18.48
C ASP A 50 -5.24 -14.27 17.23
N VAL A 51 -5.30 -15.39 16.51
CA VAL A 51 -4.69 -15.53 15.18
C VAL A 51 -5.49 -14.68 14.20
N ASP A 52 -4.80 -13.94 13.34
CA ASP A 52 -5.47 -13.14 12.32
C ASP A 52 -5.99 -14.00 11.18
N ASP A 53 -7.22 -13.72 10.78
CA ASP A 53 -7.78 -14.18 9.51
C ASP A 53 -7.30 -13.29 8.36
N ILE A 54 -6.59 -13.89 7.41
CA ILE A 54 -6.01 -13.20 6.25
C ILE A 54 -7.04 -12.81 5.17
N ASP A 55 -8.21 -13.44 5.17
CA ASP A 55 -9.29 -13.23 4.20
C ASP A 55 -10.31 -12.19 4.68
N HIS A 56 -10.36 -11.94 6.00
CA HIS A 56 -11.20 -10.91 6.58
C HIS A 56 -10.93 -9.52 5.96
N PHE A 57 -11.98 -8.87 5.42
CA PHE A 57 -11.88 -7.56 4.75
C PHE A 57 -11.38 -6.41 5.63
N GLY A 58 -11.35 -6.58 6.96
CA GLY A 58 -10.65 -5.66 7.86
C GLY A 58 -9.12 -5.62 7.64
N ASN A 59 -8.55 -6.70 7.11
CA ASN A 59 -7.12 -6.86 6.82
C ASN A 59 -6.81 -6.63 5.33
N ARG A 60 -7.82 -6.36 4.50
CA ARG A 60 -7.68 -6.10 3.07
C ARG A 60 -8.05 -4.67 2.73
N ARG A 61 -7.13 -3.96 2.09
CA ARG A 61 -7.32 -2.55 1.72
C ARG A 61 -7.48 -2.40 0.21
N ILE A 62 -8.52 -1.69 -0.20
CA ILE A 62 -8.72 -1.31 -1.60
C ILE A 62 -7.78 -0.16 -1.94
N ARG A 63 -6.99 -0.32 -3.00
CA ARG A 63 -6.20 0.76 -3.60
C ARG A 63 -6.93 1.30 -4.82
N GLN A 64 -7.18 2.60 -4.84
CA GLN A 64 -7.79 3.27 -5.97
C GLN A 64 -6.73 3.70 -6.99
N VAL A 65 -7.17 4.02 -8.22
CA VAL A 65 -6.29 4.46 -9.32
C VAL A 65 -5.40 5.64 -8.90
N GLY A 66 -5.95 6.61 -8.15
CA GLY A 66 -5.19 7.77 -7.68
C GLY A 66 -3.97 7.41 -6.82
N GLU A 67 -4.12 6.45 -5.90
CA GLU A 67 -3.00 5.98 -5.06
C GLU A 67 -1.93 5.25 -5.87
N LEU A 68 -2.36 4.40 -6.83
CA LEU A 68 -1.44 3.66 -7.68
C LEU A 68 -0.60 4.61 -8.54
N ILE A 69 -1.24 5.62 -9.14
CA ILE A 69 -0.55 6.66 -9.91
C ILE A 69 0.37 7.49 -9.02
N GLN A 70 -0.08 7.86 -7.82
CA GLN A 70 0.74 8.60 -6.87
C GLN A 70 2.05 7.87 -6.52
N ASN A 71 2.00 6.55 -6.36
CA ASN A 71 3.19 5.75 -6.08
C ASN A 71 4.16 5.71 -7.28
N GLN A 72 3.64 5.59 -8.51
CA GLN A 72 4.48 5.66 -9.71
C GLN A 72 5.09 7.05 -9.91
N LEU A 73 4.31 8.10 -9.67
CA LEU A 73 4.77 9.48 -9.74
C LEU A 73 5.85 9.74 -8.69
N ARG A 74 5.69 9.25 -7.45
CA ARG A 74 6.71 9.35 -6.40
C ARG A 74 8.03 8.73 -6.85
N THR A 75 7.96 7.56 -7.48
CA THR A 75 9.15 6.88 -8.02
C THR A 75 9.79 7.68 -9.16
N GLY A 76 8.98 8.24 -10.07
CA GLY A 76 9.44 9.11 -11.15
C GLY A 76 10.12 10.40 -10.64
N LEU A 77 9.55 11.02 -9.60
CA LEU A 77 10.09 12.21 -8.96
C LEU A 77 11.40 11.90 -8.23
N SER A 78 11.52 10.77 -7.53
CA SER A 78 12.77 10.36 -6.88
C SER A 78 13.92 10.15 -7.89
N ARG A 79 13.62 9.58 -9.07
CA ARG A 79 14.59 9.50 -10.18
C ARG A 79 14.99 10.89 -10.68
N MET A 80 14.02 11.79 -10.85
CA MET A 80 14.30 13.17 -11.25
C MET A 80 15.16 13.91 -10.22
N GLU A 81 14.86 13.76 -8.93
CA GLU A 81 15.63 14.36 -7.84
C GLU A 81 17.10 13.93 -7.90
N ARG A 82 17.35 12.63 -8.11
CA ARG A 82 18.71 12.11 -8.25
C ARG A 82 19.47 12.75 -9.42
N VAL A 83 18.83 12.86 -10.58
CA VAL A 83 19.43 13.49 -11.78
C VAL A 83 19.69 14.98 -11.55
N VAL A 84 18.76 15.68 -10.90
CA VAL A 84 18.94 17.09 -10.54
C VAL A 84 20.14 17.25 -9.60
N ARG A 85 20.24 16.43 -8.56
CA ARG A 85 21.36 16.47 -7.59
C ARG A 85 22.71 16.21 -8.26
N GLU A 86 22.76 15.25 -9.19
CA GLU A 86 23.97 14.92 -9.95
C GLU A 86 24.39 16.05 -10.92
N ARG A 87 23.43 16.71 -11.55
CA ARG A 87 23.70 17.89 -12.40
C ARG A 87 24.18 19.08 -11.60
N MET A 88 23.62 19.30 -10.41
CA MET A 88 24.07 20.38 -9.51
C MET A 88 25.52 20.21 -9.05
N THR A 89 26.04 18.98 -8.98
CA THR A 89 27.44 18.74 -8.60
C THR A 89 28.43 18.82 -9.77
N THR A 90 27.95 18.67 -11.01
CA THR A 90 28.81 18.58 -12.21
C THR A 90 28.83 19.87 -13.05
N GLN A 91 27.79 20.69 -12.96
CA GLN A 91 27.69 21.96 -13.68
C GLN A 91 28.29 23.12 -12.89
N ASP A 92 28.79 24.12 -13.61
CA ASP A 92 29.33 25.34 -13.02
C ASP A 92 28.22 26.19 -12.39
N ALA A 93 28.46 26.68 -11.17
CA ALA A 93 27.45 27.32 -10.33
C ALA A 93 26.87 28.61 -10.96
N GLU A 94 27.67 29.33 -11.73
CA GLU A 94 27.24 30.58 -12.38
C GLU A 94 26.32 30.35 -13.60
N ALA A 95 26.38 29.16 -14.21
CA ALA A 95 25.56 28.80 -15.38
C ALA A 95 24.28 28.03 -15.04
N ILE A 96 24.07 27.67 -13.77
CA ILE A 96 22.91 26.87 -13.35
C ILE A 96 21.63 27.72 -13.40
N THR A 97 20.63 27.23 -14.13
CA THR A 97 19.26 27.73 -14.08
C THR A 97 18.30 26.60 -13.71
N PRO A 98 17.17 26.87 -13.04
CA PRO A 98 16.20 25.82 -12.68
C PRO A 98 15.72 25.00 -13.90
N GLN A 99 15.62 25.64 -15.06
CA GLN A 99 15.19 25.01 -16.30
C GLN A 99 16.24 24.03 -16.87
N SER A 100 17.54 24.27 -16.68
CA SER A 100 18.60 23.35 -17.15
C SER A 100 18.69 22.08 -16.29
N LEU A 101 18.29 22.17 -15.03
CA LEU A 101 18.31 21.04 -14.08
C LEU A 101 17.12 20.10 -14.28
N ILE A 102 15.93 20.63 -14.55
CA ILE A 102 14.69 19.85 -14.59
C ILE A 102 14.58 19.07 -15.91
N ASN A 103 14.47 17.74 -15.80
CA ASN A 103 14.16 16.86 -16.92
C ASN A 103 12.89 16.07 -16.62
N ILE A 104 11.81 16.32 -17.38
CA ILE A 104 10.50 15.67 -17.17
C ILE A 104 10.41 14.26 -17.76
N ARG A 105 11.36 13.85 -18.61
CA ARG A 105 11.32 12.54 -19.30
C ARG A 105 11.12 11.35 -18.34
N PRO A 106 11.79 11.25 -17.18
CA PRO A 106 11.58 10.15 -16.24
C PRO A 106 10.16 10.07 -15.70
N VAL A 107 9.53 11.22 -15.40
CA VAL A 107 8.15 11.27 -14.91
C VAL A 107 7.17 10.84 -16.00
N ASN A 108 7.29 11.39 -17.20
CA ASN A 108 6.45 11.00 -18.32
C ASN A 108 6.58 9.51 -18.67
N ALA A 109 7.78 8.95 -18.56
CA ALA A 109 8.00 7.52 -18.76
C ALA A 109 7.23 6.68 -17.73
N THR A 110 7.30 7.03 -16.44
CA THR A 110 6.57 6.28 -15.38
C THR A 110 5.05 6.31 -15.55
N ILE A 111 4.49 7.44 -16.01
CA ILE A 111 3.05 7.56 -16.27
C ILE A 111 2.65 6.71 -17.48
N LYS A 112 3.42 6.77 -18.58
CA LYS A 112 3.16 5.97 -19.78
C LYS A 112 3.27 4.48 -19.51
N GLU A 113 4.28 4.07 -18.75
CA GLU A 113 4.46 2.68 -18.32
C GLU A 113 3.24 2.21 -17.51
N PHE A 114 2.80 2.99 -16.52
CA PHE A 114 1.61 2.64 -15.74
C PHE A 114 0.37 2.39 -16.61
N PHE A 115 0.01 3.31 -17.52
CA PHE A 115 -1.18 3.13 -18.34
C PHE A 115 -1.01 2.14 -19.49
N GLY A 116 0.22 1.93 -19.97
CA GLY A 116 0.52 1.08 -21.12
C GLY A 116 0.68 -0.40 -20.78
N THR A 117 1.28 -0.73 -19.62
CA THR A 117 1.67 -2.11 -19.30
C THR A 117 1.06 -2.66 -18.00
N SER A 118 0.40 -1.82 -17.19
CA SER A 118 -0.22 -2.30 -15.95
C SER A 118 -1.36 -3.27 -16.25
N GLN A 119 -1.36 -4.40 -15.54
CA GLN A 119 -2.45 -5.37 -15.57
C GLN A 119 -3.81 -4.78 -15.15
N LEU A 120 -3.79 -3.66 -14.41
CA LEU A 120 -4.99 -2.96 -13.94
C LEU A 120 -5.46 -1.88 -14.93
N SER A 121 -4.64 -1.49 -15.91
CA SER A 121 -4.99 -0.58 -17.00
C SER A 121 -5.53 -1.40 -18.17
N GLN A 122 -6.82 -1.73 -18.13
CA GLN A 122 -7.47 -2.60 -19.11
C GLN A 122 -8.33 -1.81 -20.09
N PHE A 123 -8.56 -2.37 -21.27
CA PHE A 123 -9.57 -1.85 -22.18
C PHE A 123 -10.95 -1.90 -21.52
N MET A 124 -11.71 -0.81 -21.67
CA MET A 124 -13.06 -0.73 -21.12
C MET A 124 -13.98 -1.70 -21.88
N ASP A 125 -14.79 -2.44 -21.13
CA ASP A 125 -15.83 -3.30 -21.70
C ASP A 125 -17.02 -2.42 -22.11
N GLN A 126 -17.32 -2.41 -23.40
CA GLN A 126 -18.31 -1.52 -24.02
C GLN A 126 -19.44 -2.28 -24.70
N ASN A 127 -19.61 -3.57 -24.43
CA ASN A 127 -20.67 -4.37 -25.07
C ASN A 127 -22.08 -3.83 -24.75
N ASN A 128 -22.29 -3.31 -23.55
CA ASN A 128 -23.52 -2.64 -23.12
C ASN A 128 -23.25 -1.71 -21.92
N PRO A 129 -24.20 -0.82 -21.55
CA PRO A 129 -24.00 0.10 -20.43
C PRO A 129 -23.73 -0.59 -19.08
N LEU A 130 -24.34 -1.75 -18.83
CA LEU A 130 -24.14 -2.51 -17.59
C LEU A 130 -22.72 -3.09 -17.50
N SER A 131 -22.18 -3.60 -18.60
CA SER A 131 -20.78 -4.04 -18.71
C SER A 131 -19.82 -2.92 -18.38
N GLY A 132 -20.07 -1.70 -18.89
CA GLY A 132 -19.24 -0.53 -18.60
C GLY A 132 -19.25 -0.15 -17.11
N VAL A 133 -20.41 -0.15 -16.47
CA VAL A 133 -20.53 0.13 -15.02
C VAL A 133 -19.87 -0.96 -14.18
N THR A 134 -20.09 -2.23 -14.55
CA THR A 134 -19.52 -3.39 -13.83
C THR A 134 -18.00 -3.41 -13.92
N ASN A 135 -17.42 -3.10 -15.09
CA ASN A 135 -15.97 -3.02 -15.27
C ASN A 135 -15.35 -1.92 -14.39
N LYS A 136 -15.96 -0.72 -14.36
CA LYS A 136 -15.48 0.40 -13.52
C LYS A 136 -15.57 0.12 -12.01
N ARG A 137 -16.54 -0.70 -11.57
CA ARG A 137 -16.73 -1.07 -10.15
C ARG A 137 -16.04 -2.37 -9.75
N ARG A 138 -15.28 -2.98 -10.67
CA ARG A 138 -14.60 -4.25 -10.43
C ARG A 138 -13.42 -4.07 -9.47
N LEU A 139 -13.33 -4.95 -8.49
CA LEU A 139 -12.17 -5.10 -7.62
C LEU A 139 -11.31 -6.27 -8.10
N SER A 140 -10.00 -6.14 -7.99
CA SER A 140 -9.03 -7.18 -8.36
C SER A 140 -8.07 -7.42 -7.20
N ALA A 141 -7.88 -8.70 -6.84
CA ALA A 141 -6.81 -9.13 -5.94
C ALA A 141 -5.48 -9.36 -6.68
N LEU A 142 -5.51 -9.36 -8.02
CA LEU A 142 -4.34 -9.51 -8.89
C LEU A 142 -3.70 -8.15 -9.20
N GLY A 143 -2.41 -8.17 -9.55
CA GLY A 143 -1.66 -7.00 -9.97
C GLY A 143 -0.45 -6.71 -9.06
N PRO A 144 0.24 -5.58 -9.29
CA PRO A 144 1.43 -5.23 -8.51
C PRO A 144 1.08 -5.05 -7.03
N GLY A 145 1.75 -5.83 -6.16
CA GLY A 145 1.49 -5.86 -4.72
C GLY A 145 0.21 -6.61 -4.31
N GLY A 146 -0.38 -7.38 -5.22
CA GLY A 146 -1.46 -8.33 -4.96
C GLY A 146 -0.99 -9.78 -5.10
N LEU A 147 -1.95 -10.70 -5.28
CA LEU A 147 -1.70 -12.12 -5.46
C LEU A 147 -1.33 -12.44 -6.93
N SER A 148 -0.47 -13.44 -7.12
CA SER A 148 -0.30 -14.08 -8.43
C SER A 148 -1.36 -15.16 -8.62
N ARG A 149 -1.75 -15.43 -9.87
CA ARG A 149 -2.70 -16.50 -10.21
C ARG A 149 -2.21 -17.87 -9.70
N ASP A 150 -0.91 -18.13 -9.79
CA ASP A 150 -0.31 -19.41 -9.40
C ASP A 150 -0.11 -19.55 -7.89
N ARG A 151 -0.09 -18.42 -7.16
CA ARG A 151 0.07 -18.39 -5.69
C ARG A 151 -1.25 -18.22 -4.93
N ALA A 152 -2.33 -17.90 -5.63
CA ALA A 152 -3.63 -17.74 -5.01
C ALA A 152 -4.19 -19.13 -4.63
N SER A 153 -4.15 -19.44 -3.34
CA SER A 153 -4.79 -20.63 -2.76
C SER A 153 -6.30 -20.62 -2.97
N MET A 154 -6.93 -21.77 -2.77
CA MET A 154 -8.38 -21.92 -2.93
C MET A 154 -9.14 -21.09 -1.89
N GLU A 155 -8.64 -21.02 -0.65
CA GLU A 155 -9.25 -20.27 0.47
C GLU A 155 -9.50 -18.79 0.14
N VAL A 156 -8.56 -18.14 -0.57
CA VAL A 156 -8.70 -16.72 -0.93
C VAL A 156 -9.76 -16.49 -2.03
N ARG A 157 -10.22 -17.56 -2.69
CA ARG A 157 -11.28 -17.51 -3.71
C ARG A 157 -12.67 -17.76 -3.13
N ASP A 158 -12.74 -18.24 -1.89
CA ASP A 158 -14.00 -18.55 -1.24
C ASP A 158 -14.71 -17.29 -0.73
N VAL A 159 -16.00 -17.43 -0.45
CA VAL A 159 -16.83 -16.35 0.07
C VAL A 159 -16.65 -16.28 1.59
N HIS A 160 -16.05 -15.18 2.06
CA HIS A 160 -15.86 -14.92 3.47
C HIS A 160 -17.06 -14.14 4.06
N PRO A 161 -17.49 -14.40 5.32
CA PRO A 161 -18.62 -13.69 5.95
C PRO A 161 -18.48 -12.16 5.94
N SER A 162 -17.26 -11.64 5.99
CA SER A 162 -16.99 -10.20 5.94
C SER A 162 -17.35 -9.54 4.59
N HIS A 163 -17.72 -10.31 3.56
CA HIS A 163 -18.17 -9.79 2.26
C HIS A 163 -19.59 -9.23 2.33
N PHE A 164 -20.38 -9.61 3.33
CA PHE A 164 -21.78 -9.20 3.41
C PHE A 164 -21.93 -7.67 3.48
N GLY A 165 -22.67 -7.11 2.51
CA GLY A 165 -22.99 -5.68 2.45
C GLY A 165 -21.84 -4.75 2.02
N ARG A 166 -20.77 -5.29 1.44
CA ARG A 166 -19.61 -4.53 0.93
C ARG A 166 -19.40 -4.76 -0.55
#